data_AF-A0A1V9X3X7-F1
#
_entry.id   AF-A0A1V9X3X7-F1
#
_cell.length_a   1.000
_cell.length_b   1.000
_cell.length_c   1.000
_cell.angle_alpha   90.00
_cell.angle_beta   90.00
_cell.angle_gamma   90.00
#
_symmetry.space_group_name_H-M   'P 1'
#
loop_
_entity.id
_entity.type
_entity.pdbx_description
1 polymer ?
#
loop_
_entity_poly.entity_id
_entity_poly.type
_entity_poly.pdbx_seq_one_letter_code
_entity_poly.pdbx_strand_id
1 'polypeptide(L)'
;MAEELYEPPHRVRDVAHLNTKGQYKALYERSIEEPQAFWKGISDEFYWREPVKGKVFNYNINVNNGPVFIKCMEGAQTNIAYNCLDRNVEKGLGDNVAYL
;
A
#
# COMPACT_ATOMS: atom_id res chain seq x y z
N MET A 1 -35.21 -1.40 11.51
CA MET A 1 -34.76 -0.89 10.20
C MET A 1 -33.65 -1.84 9.76
N ALA A 2 -33.96 -2.81 8.91
CA ALA A 2 -32.90 -3.63 8.31
C ALA A 2 -32.10 -2.72 7.38
N GLU A 3 -30.79 -2.68 7.58
CA GLU A 3 -29.87 -1.87 6.78
C GLU A 3 -29.86 -2.41 5.36
N GLU A 4 -30.35 -1.62 4.41
CA GLU A 4 -30.47 -2.05 3.01
C GLU A 4 -29.05 -2.18 2.43
N LEU A 5 -28.62 -3.41 2.18
CA LEU A 5 -27.28 -3.71 1.67
C LEU A 5 -27.27 -3.62 0.15
N TYR A 6 -26.46 -2.70 -0.37
CA TYR A 6 -26.27 -2.51 -1.81
C TYR A 6 -25.00 -3.20 -2.29
N GLU A 7 -25.16 -4.20 -3.14
CA GLU A 7 -24.05 -4.92 -3.75
C GLU A 7 -23.43 -4.12 -4.90
N PRO A 8 -22.09 -4.18 -5.10
CA PRO A 8 -21.45 -3.54 -6.24
C PRO A 8 -22.01 -4.07 -7.57
N PRO A 9 -22.34 -3.20 -8.54
CA PRO A 9 -22.84 -3.64 -9.83
C PRO A 9 -21.78 -4.46 -10.58
N HIS A 10 -22.23 -5.41 -11.42
CA HIS A 10 -21.35 -6.33 -12.16
C HIS A 10 -20.20 -5.60 -12.89
N ARG A 11 -20.50 -4.52 -13.60
CA ARG A 11 -19.51 -3.70 -14.34
C ARG A 11 -18.33 -3.22 -13.50
N VAL A 12 -18.51 -3.03 -12.19
CA VAL A 12 -17.43 -2.62 -11.27
C VAL A 12 -16.74 -3.86 -10.69
N ARG A 13 -17.53 -4.87 -10.32
CA ARG A 13 -17.04 -6.11 -9.73
C ARG A 13 -16.09 -6.88 -10.64
N ASP A 14 -16.36 -6.88 -11.95
CA ASP A 14 -15.63 -7.71 -12.91
C ASP A 14 -14.22 -7.18 -13.20
N VAL A 15 -13.98 -5.88 -13.00
CA VAL A 15 -12.70 -5.21 -13.27
C VAL A 15 -11.95 -4.79 -12.00
N ALA A 16 -12.49 -5.11 -10.82
CA ALA A 16 -11.86 -4.74 -9.57
C ALA A 16 -10.59 -5.58 -9.32
N HIS A 17 -9.70 -5.07 -8.46
CA HIS A 17 -8.57 -5.87 -7.97
C HIS A 17 -9.01 -6.93 -6.96
N LEU A 18 -10.13 -6.69 -6.27
CA LEU A 18 -10.77 -7.60 -5.32
C LEU A 18 -12.26 -7.69 -5.67
N ASN A 19 -12.70 -8.86 -6.12
CA ASN A 19 -14.02 -9.03 -6.74
C ASN A 19 -15.04 -9.61 -5.76
N THR A 20 -14.59 -9.98 -4.56
CA THR A 20 -15.42 -10.56 -3.51
C THR A 20 -15.07 -9.99 -2.15
N LYS A 21 -16.08 -9.94 -1.27
CA LYS A 21 -15.89 -9.56 0.15
C LYS A 21 -14.94 -10.53 0.89
N GLY A 22 -14.94 -11.81 0.49
CA GLY A 22 -14.04 -12.82 1.05
C GLY A 22 -12.56 -12.54 0.74
N GLN A 23 -12.23 -12.16 -0.50
CA GLN A 23 -10.87 -11.74 -0.87
C GLN A 23 -10.40 -10.52 -0.07
N TYR A 24 -11.27 -9.51 0.08
CA TYR A 24 -10.97 -8.36 0.93
C TYR A 24 -10.69 -8.78 2.39
N LYS A 25 -11.56 -9.61 2.98
CA LYS A 25 -11.43 -10.04 4.38
C LYS A 25 -10.11 -10.79 4.60
N ALA A 26 -9.76 -11.72 3.72
CA ALA A 26 -8.51 -12.46 3.81
C ALA A 26 -7.27 -11.55 3.67
N LEU A 27 -7.31 -10.59 2.74
CA LEU A 27 -6.21 -9.63 2.56
C LEU A 27 -6.07 -8.70 3.77
N TYR A 28 -7.20 -8.25 4.33
CA TYR A 28 -7.25 -7.43 5.53
C TYR A 28 -6.70 -8.18 6.75
N GLU A 29 -7.15 -9.41 7.00
CA GLU A 29 -6.66 -10.25 8.09
C GLU A 29 -5.14 -10.41 8.02
N ARG A 30 -4.60 -10.74 6.84
CA ARG A 30 -3.15 -10.83 6.62
C ARG A 30 -2.41 -9.51 6.89
N SER A 31 -3.01 -8.36 6.57
CA SER A 31 -2.39 -7.05 6.83
C SER A 31 -2.26 -6.72 8.33
N ILE A 32 -3.09 -7.34 9.17
CA ILE A 32 -3.12 -7.16 10.62
C ILE A 32 -2.28 -8.23 11.33
N GLU A 33 -2.40 -9.48 10.91
CA GLU A 33 -1.70 -10.62 11.52
C GLU A 33 -0.21 -10.66 11.13
N GLU A 34 0.11 -10.29 9.88
CA GLU A 34 1.47 -10.35 9.31
C GLU A 34 1.93 -9.00 8.72
N PRO A 35 1.88 -7.89 9.46
CA PRO A 35 2.07 -6.55 8.91
C PRO A 35 3.45 -6.34 8.28
N GLN A 36 4.51 -6.93 8.84
CA GLN A 36 5.86 -6.80 8.27
C GLN A 36 5.94 -7.40 6.87
N ALA A 37 5.48 -8.65 6.71
CA ALA A 37 5.54 -9.36 5.44
C ALA A 37 4.57 -8.76 4.42
N PHE A 38 3.37 -8.40 4.87
CA PHE A 38 2.35 -7.77 4.04
C PHE A 38 2.85 -6.45 3.44
N TRP A 39 3.25 -5.50 4.29
CA TRP A 39 3.71 -4.19 3.82
C TRP A 39 5.05 -4.26 3.10
N LYS A 40 5.91 -5.25 3.39
CA LYS A 40 7.12 -5.49 2.59
C LYS A 40 6.76 -5.83 1.15
N GLY A 41 5.83 -6.77 0.95
CA GLY A 41 5.38 -7.17 -0.38
C GLY A 41 4.84 -5.98 -1.19
N ILE A 42 4.01 -5.14 -0.58
CA ILE A 42 3.51 -3.90 -1.22
C ILE A 42 4.67 -2.92 -1.50
N SER A 43 5.63 -2.80 -0.59
CA SER A 43 6.77 -1.88 -0.77
C SER A 43 7.66 -2.24 -1.96
N ASP A 44 7.69 -3.51 -2.36
CA ASP A 44 8.52 -4.00 -3.46
C ASP A 44 8.04 -3.50 -4.84
N GLU A 45 6.81 -2.98 -4.92
CA GLU A 45 6.27 -2.35 -6.14
C GLU A 45 6.81 -0.92 -6.38
N PHE A 46 7.49 -0.34 -5.38
CA PHE A 46 8.04 1.01 -5.46
C PHE A 46 9.52 0.98 -5.79
N TYR A 47 9.98 2.04 -6.45
CA TYR A 47 11.40 2.29 -6.58
C TYR A 47 11.97 2.75 -5.25
N TRP A 48 13.09 2.13 -4.86
CA TRP A 48 13.89 2.52 -3.72
C TRP A 48 15.32 2.73 -4.18
N ARG A 49 15.87 3.91 -3.92
CA ARG A 49 17.29 4.21 -4.14
C ARG A 49 18.16 3.45 -3.14
N GLU A 50 17.71 3.42 -1.88
CA GLU A 50 18.24 2.50 -0.87
C GLU A 50 17.11 1.62 -0.36
N PRO A 51 17.28 0.28 -0.38
CA PRO A 51 16.25 -0.64 0.10
C PRO A 51 16.03 -0.52 1.61
N VAL A 52 14.91 -1.06 2.10
CA VAL A 52 14.62 -1.16 3.52
C VAL A 52 15.72 -1.94 4.23
N LYS A 53 16.39 -1.31 5.21
CA LYS A 53 17.47 -1.91 6.01
C LYS A 53 17.01 -2.32 7.42
N GLY A 54 15.91 -1.73 7.91
CA GLY A 54 15.35 -1.97 9.24
C GLY A 54 13.97 -2.63 9.20
N LYS A 55 13.14 -2.31 10.20
CA LYS A 55 11.76 -2.78 10.26
C LYS A 55 10.91 -2.08 9.18
N VAL A 56 10.02 -2.84 8.56
CA VAL A 56 9.07 -2.35 7.55
C VAL A 56 8.01 -1.49 8.22
N PHE A 57 7.59 -1.86 9.42
CA PHE A 57 6.65 -1.09 10.22
C PHE A 57 6.97 -1.19 11.71
N ASN A 58 6.99 -0.08 12.43
CA ASN A 58 7.33 -0.06 13.85
C ASN A 58 6.69 1.16 14.50
N TYR A 59 5.98 0.97 15.61
CA TYR A 59 5.28 2.06 16.25
C TYR A 59 5.17 1.85 17.76
N ASN A 60 5.06 2.97 18.47
CA ASN A 60 4.52 3.03 19.82
C ASN A 60 3.50 4.17 19.87
N ILE A 61 2.24 3.84 20.15
CA ILE A 61 1.17 4.83 20.37
C ILE A 61 0.73 4.86 21.84
N ASN A 62 1.28 4.00 22.69
CA ASN A 62 0.98 3.96 24.12
C ASN A 62 1.95 4.89 24.86
N VAL A 63 1.43 5.98 25.39
CA VAL A 63 2.19 7.00 26.14
C VAL A 63 2.87 6.44 27.40
N ASN A 64 2.38 5.33 27.95
CA ASN A 64 2.97 4.66 29.12
C ASN A 64 4.20 3.81 28.75
N ASN A 65 4.36 3.44 27.48
CA ASN A 65 5.44 2.57 27.00
C ASN A 65 6.67 3.37 26.50
N GLY A 66 6.69 4.69 26.71
CA GLY A 66 7.74 5.60 26.25
C GLY A 66 7.27 6.57 25.15
N PRO A 67 8.21 7.20 24.42
CA PRO A 67 7.88 8.17 23.39
C PRO A 67 6.97 7.60 22.31
N VAL A 68 6.00 8.40 21.88
CA VAL A 68 5.13 8.05 20.75
C VAL A 68 5.91 8.18 19.45
N PHE A 69 5.87 7.14 18.62
CA PHE A 69 6.48 7.16 17.29
C PHE A 69 5.75 6.22 16.32
N ILE A 70 5.85 6.53 15.04
CA ILE A 70 5.45 5.64 13.94
C ILE A 70 6.57 5.72 12.91
N LYS A 71 7.10 4.57 12.51
CA LYS A 71 8.15 4.43 11.52
C LYS A 71 7.76 3.38 10.51
N CYS A 72 7.90 3.73 9.24
CA CYS A 72 7.65 2.86 8.10
C CYS A 72 8.92 2.80 7.25
N MET A 73 9.25 1.62 6.73
CA MET A 73 10.37 1.39 5.82
C MET A 73 11.70 1.93 6.36
N GLU A 74 12.04 1.59 7.62
CA GLU A 74 13.20 2.16 8.30
C GLU A 74 14.50 1.92 7.50
N GLY A 75 15.27 3.01 7.32
CA GLY A 75 16.54 2.99 6.59
C GLY A 75 16.41 2.95 5.06
N ALA A 76 15.20 2.93 4.51
CA ALA A 76 14.99 3.03 3.07
C ALA A 76 15.09 4.49 2.60
N GLN A 77 15.51 4.68 1.36
CA GLN A 77 15.52 5.99 0.71
C GLN A 77 14.88 5.91 -0.66
N THR A 78 14.04 6.89 -0.99
CA THR A 78 13.43 7.01 -2.30
C THR A 78 13.24 8.47 -2.67
N ASN A 79 12.84 8.73 -3.91
CA ASN A 79 12.43 10.03 -4.38
C ASN A 79 10.99 9.92 -4.91
N ILE A 80 10.11 10.82 -4.44
CA ILE A 80 8.70 10.80 -4.81
C ILE A 80 8.49 11.12 -6.29
N ALA A 81 9.23 12.11 -6.84
CA ALA A 81 9.16 12.46 -8.25
C ALA A 81 9.59 11.27 -9.13
N TYR A 82 10.63 10.55 -8.74
CA TYR A 82 11.08 9.36 -9.47
C TYR A 82 9.99 8.27 -9.53
N ASN A 83 9.28 8.02 -8.43
CA ASN A 83 8.15 7.08 -8.43
C ASN A 83 6.92 7.59 -9.20
N CYS A 84 6.72 8.91 -9.30
CA CYS A 84 5.57 9.47 -9.98
C CYS A 84 5.79 9.69 -11.48
N LEU A 85 7.01 10.02 -11.91
CA LEU A 85 7.31 10.51 -13.26
C LEU A 85 8.43 9.69 -13.92
N ASP A 86 9.65 9.77 -13.41
CA ASP A 86 10.85 9.25 -14.08
C ASP A 86 10.71 7.75 -14.40
N ARG A 87 10.27 6.95 -13.43
CA ARG A 87 10.05 5.50 -13.64
C ARG A 87 9.02 5.19 -14.72
N ASN A 88 8.05 6.07 -14.96
CA ASN A 88 7.02 5.88 -15.98
C ASN A 88 7.55 6.26 -17.36
N VAL A 89 8.32 7.35 -17.44
CA VAL A 89 9.03 7.74 -18.67
C VAL A 89 10.01 6.64 -19.11
N GLU A 90 10.81 6.11 -18.17
CA GLU A 90 11.74 5.00 -18.42
C GLU A 90 11.04 3.71 -18.88
N LYS A 91 9.80 3.48 -18.44
CA LYS A 91 8.95 2.37 -18.89
C LYS A 91 8.35 2.58 -20.29
N GLY A 92 8.68 3.68 -20.96
CA GLY A 92 8.14 4.02 -22.29
C GLY A 92 6.75 4.63 -22.25
N LEU A 93 6.30 5.13 -21.09
CA LEU A 93 5.00 5.79 -20.92
C LEU A 93 5.12 7.32 -20.94
N GLY A 94 6.23 7.87 -21.45
CA GLY A 94 6.52 9.30 -21.42
C GLY A 94 5.54 10.16 -22.22
N ASP A 95 4.93 9.60 -23.28
CA ASP A 95 3.94 10.29 -24.11
C ASP A 95 2.51 10.18 -23.54
N ASN A 96 2.31 9.42 -22.47
CA ASN A 96 1.00 9.30 -21.84
C ASN A 96 0.68 10.57 -21.05
N VAL A 97 -0.58 11.02 -21.16
CA VAL A 97 -1.07 12.16 -20.40
C VAL A 97 -1.06 11.83 -18.90
N ALA A 98 -0.22 12.54 -18.14
CA ALA A 98 -0.13 12.39 -16.68
C ALA A 98 -1.10 13.30 -15.90
N TYR A 99 -1.55 14.39 -16.52
CA TYR A 99 -2.45 15.38 -15.93
C TYR A 99 -3.34 15.99 -17.03
N LEU A 100 -4.64 16.17 -16.72
CA LEU A 100 -5.68 16.73 -17.59
C LEU A 100 -6.31 17.96 -16.94
#